data_AF-A0A7Y3HJF2-F1
#
_entry.id   AF-A0A7Y3HJF2-F1
#
_cell.length_a   1.000
_cell.length_b   1.000
_cell.length_c   1.000
_cell.angle_alpha   90.00
_cell.angle_beta   90.00
_cell.angle_gamma   90.00
#
_symmetry.space_group_name_H-M   'P 1'
#
loop_
_entity.id
_entity.type
_entity.pdbx_description
1 polymer ?
#
loop_
_entity_poly.entity_id
_entity_poly.type
_entity_poly.pdbx_seq_one_letter_code
_entity_poly.pdbx_strand_id
1 'polypeptide(L)' 'AEDTAKQVSLAKTLANNCYKLISNEAVQMHGGMGVTDELDVGLFLKRARVCMQILGDSDFHEDRYATLCGY' A
#
# COMPACT_ATOMS: atom_id res chain seq x y z
N ALA A 1 -6.55 -22.16 8.75
CA ALA A 1 -6.79 -21.73 7.37
C ALA A 1 -7.60 -20.43 7.33
N GLU A 2 -8.76 -20.37 7.99
CA GLU A 2 -9.60 -19.16 8.03
C GLU A 2 -8.93 -17.98 8.76
N ASP A 3 -8.26 -18.24 9.89
CA ASP A 3 -7.46 -17.22 10.59
C ASP A 3 -6.34 -16.66 9.70
N THR A 4 -5.59 -17.53 9.00
CA THR A 4 -4.56 -17.12 8.04
C THR A 4 -5.13 -16.21 6.95
N ALA A 5 -6.32 -16.50 6.43
CA ALA A 5 -6.96 -15.67 5.42
C ALA A 5 -7.31 -14.26 5.93
N LYS A 6 -7.76 -14.15 7.19
CA LYS A 6 -8.03 -12.87 7.87
C LYS A 6 -6.75 -12.07 8.07
N GLN A 7 -5.70 -12.71 8.60
CA GLN A 7 -4.40 -12.07 8.84
C GLN A 7 -3.75 -11.57 7.55
N VAL A 8 -3.84 -12.33 6.45
CA VAL A 8 -3.30 -11.90 5.14
C VAL A 8 -4.00 -10.64 4.64
N SER A 9 -5.33 -10.54 4.77
CA SER A 9 -6.05 -9.34 4.37
C SER A 9 -5.65 -8.12 5.22
N LEU A 10 -5.59 -8.27 6.55
CA LEU A 10 -5.10 -7.20 7.42
C LEU A 10 -3.67 -6.76 7.09
N ALA A 11 -2.77 -7.73 6.89
CA ALA A 11 -1.38 -7.45 6.55
C ALA A 11 -1.26 -6.68 5.22
N LYS A 12 -2.07 -7.05 4.23
CA LYS A 12 -2.10 -6.37 2.93
C LYS A 12 -2.65 -4.95 3.03
N THR A 13 -3.74 -4.73 3.77
CA THR A 13 -4.27 -3.38 4.05
C THR A 13 -3.24 -2.51 4.75
N LEU A 14 -2.58 -3.03 5.80
CA LEU A 14 -1.53 -2.30 6.52
C LEU A 14 -0.35 -1.95 5.61
N ALA A 15 0.15 -2.92 4.84
CA ALA A 15 1.25 -2.70 3.91
C ALA A 15 0.92 -1.63 2.86
N ASN A 16 -0.29 -1.65 2.31
CA ASN A 16 -0.76 -0.65 1.36
C ASN A 16 -0.81 0.74 2.00
N ASN A 17 -1.37 0.87 3.20
CA ASN A 17 -1.46 2.13 3.93
C ASN A 17 -0.06 2.70 4.24
N CYS A 18 0.88 1.85 4.66
CA CYS A 18 2.28 2.23 4.86
C CYS A 18 2.94 2.69 3.56
N TYR A 19 2.77 1.96 2.46
CA TYR A 19 3.30 2.34 1.15
C TYR A 19 2.78 3.70 0.71
N LYS A 20 1.48 3.96 0.88
CA LYS A 20 0.88 5.27 0.55
C LYS A 20 1.52 6.39 1.36
N LEU A 21 1.63 6.23 2.67
CA LEU A 21 2.19 7.26 3.56
C LEU A 21 3.67 7.50 3.27
N ILE A 22 4.49 6.45 3.33
CA ILE A 22 5.95 6.56 3.19
C ILE A 22 6.33 7.12 1.82
N SER A 23 5.71 6.65 0.75
CA SER A 23 6.02 7.14 -0.61
C SER A 23 5.66 8.61 -0.79
N ASN A 24 4.53 9.05 -0.23
CA ASN A 24 4.10 10.45 -0.32
C ASN A 24 5.02 11.37 0.51
N GLU A 25 5.30 11.02 1.75
CA GLU A 25 6.18 11.81 2.63
C GLU A 25 7.61 11.85 2.09
N ALA A 26 8.11 10.74 1.54
CA ALA A 26 9.42 10.72 0.90
C ALA A 26 9.50 11.73 -0.25
N VAL A 27 8.51 11.78 -1.15
CA VAL A 27 8.49 12.80 -2.21
C VAL A 27 8.38 14.21 -1.63
N GLN A 28 7.52 14.41 -0.62
CA GLN A 28 7.32 15.71 0.00
C GLN A 28 8.60 16.28 0.63
N MET A 29 9.38 15.46 1.33
CA MET A 29 10.66 15.87 1.94
C MET A 29 11.71 16.30 0.91
N HIS A 30 11.66 15.76 -0.31
CA HIS A 30 12.58 16.12 -1.40
C HIS A 30 12.06 17.27 -2.27
N GLY A 31 10.79 17.66 -2.12
CA GLY A 31 10.16 18.71 -2.92
C GLY A 31 10.17 18.38 -4.41
N GLY A 32 10.49 19.37 -5.25
CA GLY A 32 10.54 19.21 -6.71
C GLY A 32 11.55 18.16 -7.18
N MET A 33 12.66 17.95 -6.46
CA MET A 33 13.63 16.89 -6.80
C MET A 33 13.07 15.48 -6.55
N GLY A 34 12.02 15.34 -5.74
CA GLY A 34 11.41 14.05 -5.45
C GLY A 34 10.62 13.45 -6.62
N VAL A 35 10.35 14.23 -7.67
CA VAL A 35 9.58 13.80 -8.84
C VAL A 35 10.42 13.71 -10.13
N THR A 36 11.70 14.01 -10.04
CA THR A 36 12.65 14.00 -11.14
C THR A 36 13.52 12.74 -11.10
N ASP A 37 14.36 12.51 -12.11
CA ASP A 37 15.13 11.26 -12.26
C ASP A 37 16.54 11.32 -11.62
N GLU A 38 16.87 12.40 -10.90
CA GLU A 38 18.14 12.54 -10.17
C GLU A 38 18.18 11.68 -8.90
N LEU A 39 17.01 11.29 -8.36
CA LEU A 39 16.88 10.45 -7.18
C LEU A 39 15.84 9.34 -7.42
N ASP A 40 16.09 8.15 -6.87
CA ASP A 40 15.19 6.99 -7.03
C ASP A 40 13.85 7.12 -6.27
N VAL A 41 13.63 8.18 -5.50
CA VAL A 41 12.38 8.36 -4.73
C VAL A 41 11.14 8.37 -5.62
N GLY A 42 11.22 8.97 -6.81
CA GLY A 42 10.15 8.93 -7.81
C GLY A 42 9.89 7.52 -8.36
N LEU A 43 10.94 6.70 -8.51
CA LEU A 43 10.83 5.28 -8.88
C LEU A 43 10.10 4.47 -7.79
N PHE A 44 10.45 4.69 -6.51
CA PHE A 44 9.80 4.00 -5.39
C PHE A 44 8.33 4.40 -5.23
N LEU A 45 7.96 5.66 -5.48
CA LEU A 45 6.56 6.07 -5.54
C LEU A 45 5.78 5.31 -6.62
N LYS A 46 6.31 5.23 -7.84
CA LYS A 46 5.69 4.50 -8.96
C LYS A 46 5.52 3.02 -8.61
N ARG A 47 6.55 2.39 -8.02
CA ARG A 47 6.49 0.99 -7.55
C ARG A 47 5.44 0.78 -6.47
N ALA A 48 5.39 1.68 -5.47
CA ALA A 48 4.41 1.61 -4.39
C ALA A 48 2.97 1.65 -4.93
N ARG A 49 2.68 2.51 -5.92
CA ARG A 49 1.35 2.58 -6.55
C ARG A 49 0.94 1.28 -7.23
N VAL A 50 1.85 0.62 -7.95
CA VAL A 50 1.57 -0.69 -8.55
C VAL A 50 1.39 -1.76 -7.47
N CYS A 51 2.28 -1.82 -6.48
CA CYS A 51 2.20 -2.80 -5.39
C CYS A 51 0.91 -2.70 -4.58
N MET A 52 0.34 -1.50 -4.43
CA MET A 52 -0.93 -1.34 -3.71
C MET A 52 -2.11 -1.93 -4.47
N GLN A 53 -2.09 -1.93 -5.80
CA GLN A 53 -3.20 -2.45 -6.61
C GLN A 53 -3.11 -3.94 -6.92
N ILE A 54 -1.89 -4.48 -7.06
CA ILE A 54 -1.75 -5.92 -7.29
C ILE A 54 -2.29 -6.70 -6.09
N LEU A 55 -2.95 -7.83 -6.40
CA LEU A 55 -3.54 -8.75 -5.43
C LEU A 55 -4.67 -8.14 -4.59
N GLY A 56 -5.28 -7.05 -5.05
CA GLY A 56 -6.36 -6.33 -4.36
C GLY A 56 -5.82 -5.15 -3.54
N ASP A 57 -6.57 -4.06 -3.55
CA ASP A 57 -6.26 -2.85 -2.80
C ASP A 57 -6.79 -2.91 -1.35
N SER A 58 -6.55 -1.84 -0.59
CA SER A 58 -6.95 -1.78 0.83
C SER A 58 -8.45 -2.03 1.00
N ASP A 59 -9.28 -1.37 0.18
CA ASP A 59 -10.74 -1.47 0.25
C ASP A 59 -11.21 -2.91 0.00
N PHE A 60 -10.65 -3.59 -1.01
CA PHE A 60 -10.93 -5.01 -1.24
C PHE A 60 -10.57 -5.90 -0.04
N HIS A 61 -9.40 -5.69 0.57
CA HIS A 61 -8.97 -6.51 1.71
C HIS A 61 -9.71 -6.18 3.00
N GLU A 62 -10.17 -4.94 3.18
CA GLU A 62 -11.04 -4.53 4.28
C GLU A 62 -12.43 -5.19 4.18
N ASP A 63 -13.05 -5.16 3.00
CA ASP A 63 -14.34 -5.82 2.73
C ASP A 63 -14.25 -7.34 2.89
N ARG A 64 -13.19 -7.95 2.34
CA ARG A 64 -12.91 -9.38 2.52
C ARG A 64 -12.73 -9.74 3.99
N TYR A 65 -12.03 -8.91 4.76
CA TYR A 65 -11.84 -9.14 6.19
C TYR A 65 -13.17 -9.06 6.95
N ALA A 66 -14.03 -8.08 6.65
CA ALA A 66 -15.36 -7.95 7.23
C ALA A 66 -16.22 -9.19 6.96
N THR A 67 -16.29 -9.62 5.68
CA THR A 67 -17.00 -10.83 5.27
C THR A 67 -16.51 -12.07 6.02
N LEU A 68 -15.19 -12.24 6.16
CA LEU A 68 -14.61 -13.37 6.90
C LEU A 68 -14.92 -13.31 8.40
N CYS A 69 -15.17 -12.12 8.97
CA CYS A 69 -15.56 -11.93 10.36
C CYS A 69 -17.08 -12.05 10.59
N GLY A 70 -17.87 -12.14 9.52
CA GLY A 70 -19.34 -12.22 9.59
C GLY A 70 -20.03 -10.87 9.78
N TYR A 71 -19.35 -9.78 9.41
CA TYR A 71 -19.94 -8.44 9.27
C TYR A 71 -20.34 -8.21 7.82
#